data_AF-A0A165DNE3-F1
#
_entry.id   AF-A0A165DNE3-F1
#
_cell.length_a   1.000
_cell.length_b   1.000
_cell.length_c   1.000
_cell.angle_alpha   90.00
_cell.angle_beta   90.00
_cell.angle_gamma   90.00
#
_symmetry.space_group_name_H-M   'P 1'
#
loop_
_entity.id
_entity.type
_entity.pdbx_description
1 polymer ?
#
loop_
_entity_poly.entity_id
_entity_poly.type
_entity_poly.pdbx_seq_one_letter_code
_entity_poly.pdbx_strand_id
1 'polypeptide(L)'
;MLYIEDLDLFMERECVQGLLRLQWIEVLSRPAPLLQCLRIGFNTHDDFHELSSSLRWFNSSAPQLTSVHFTTVAFYVPAFASIRRITFYLDQCNTSVADLQTILHDFPLLEYLALIDQLRDEAGIAELVTVPANLQTMLLKERGDTNLLDGVQCNGLDTIIVQFHYCNPISFPRITFRTADRLLSPPATSLHIHCLSSKFADVQILNICGQIRRFVNLPLAEVLQWHQLFAQIIEASLTNIDVLRGLQPLQLPEMPKVSRLSFQFGSLYSMQTYPSGLSLHCPTLERLQLVYPARTEGTLHAEHILSFLKSTMYVAPDIWELVVANTNVANDGQVLLEAALPRVTIGVCLEPKILPHIDVYA
;
A
#
# COMPACT_ATOMS: atom_id res chain seq x y z
N MET A 1 -12.41 -26.16 -29.26
CA MET A 1 -11.21 -25.53 -28.66
C MET A 1 -11.43 -24.04 -28.69
N LEU A 2 -11.35 -23.37 -27.54
CA LEU A 2 -11.51 -21.91 -27.44
C LEU A 2 -10.13 -21.25 -27.54
N TYR A 3 -9.99 -20.26 -28.41
CA TYR A 3 -8.79 -19.42 -28.57
C TYR A 3 -9.04 -18.08 -27.89
N ILE A 4 -9.23 -18.12 -26.57
CA ILE A 4 -9.57 -16.95 -25.76
C ILE A 4 -8.49 -16.84 -24.68
N GLU A 5 -7.81 -15.68 -24.62
CA GLU A 5 -6.77 -15.38 -23.62
C GLU A 5 -7.39 -14.81 -22.34
N ASP A 6 -8.41 -13.93 -22.50
CA ASP A 6 -9.20 -13.32 -21.43
C ASP A 6 -10.71 -13.58 -21.65
N LEU A 7 -11.39 -14.08 -20.62
CA LEU A 7 -12.84 -14.33 -20.65
C LEU A 7 -13.54 -13.59 -19.51
N ASP A 8 -14.46 -12.68 -19.87
CA ASP A 8 -15.28 -11.93 -18.92
C ASP A 8 -16.72 -12.45 -18.91
N LEU A 9 -17.21 -12.88 -17.74
CA LEU A 9 -18.56 -13.41 -17.53
C LEU A 9 -19.18 -12.79 -16.28
N PHE A 10 -20.26 -12.02 -16.43
CA PHE A 10 -21.01 -11.45 -15.31
C PHE A 10 -22.51 -11.78 -15.42
N MET A 11 -23.09 -12.45 -14.42
CA MET A 11 -24.52 -12.83 -14.44
C MET A 11 -25.37 -11.86 -13.63
N GLU A 12 -26.08 -10.96 -14.32
CA GLU A 12 -27.16 -10.19 -13.72
C GLU A 12 -28.50 -10.94 -13.81
N ARG A 13 -29.18 -11.07 -12.67
CA ARG A 13 -30.48 -11.73 -12.51
C ARG A 13 -31.57 -11.19 -13.45
N GLU A 14 -31.46 -9.95 -13.93
CA GLU A 14 -32.50 -9.29 -14.72
C GLU A 14 -32.36 -9.42 -16.25
N CYS A 15 -31.33 -10.09 -16.80
CA CYS A 15 -31.21 -10.19 -18.26
C CYS A 15 -30.53 -11.45 -18.84
N VAL A 16 -30.60 -12.61 -18.19
CA VAL A 16 -30.15 -13.87 -18.82
C VAL A 16 -31.36 -14.62 -19.39
N GLN A 17 -31.74 -14.26 -20.62
CA GLN A 17 -32.56 -15.14 -21.46
C GLN A 17 -31.90 -16.53 -21.52
N GLY A 18 -32.66 -17.63 -21.44
CA GLY A 18 -32.12 -19.00 -21.37
C GLY A 18 -31.11 -19.38 -22.46
N LEU A 19 -31.09 -18.66 -23.59
CA LEU A 19 -30.08 -18.77 -24.65
C LEU A 19 -28.66 -18.36 -24.21
N LEU A 20 -28.50 -17.28 -23.45
CA LEU A 20 -27.20 -16.82 -22.94
C LEU A 20 -26.63 -17.85 -21.95
N ARG A 21 -27.48 -18.42 -21.09
CA ARG A 21 -27.08 -19.48 -20.15
C ARG A 21 -26.57 -20.73 -20.87
N LEU A 22 -27.25 -21.19 -21.93
CA LEU A 22 -26.81 -22.35 -22.72
C LEU A 22 -25.47 -22.09 -23.42
N GLN A 23 -25.29 -20.89 -23.97
CA GLN A 23 -24.01 -20.48 -24.58
C GLN A 23 -22.87 -20.49 -23.55
N TRP A 24 -23.12 -20.04 -22.32
CA TRP A 24 -22.13 -20.07 -21.25
C TRP A 24 -21.77 -21.49 -20.84
N ILE A 25 -22.78 -22.35 -20.65
CA ILE A 25 -22.54 -23.77 -20.36
C ILE A 25 -21.69 -24.40 -21.45
N GLU A 26 -21.99 -24.11 -22.72
CA GLU A 26 -21.22 -24.62 -23.85
C GLU A 26 -19.77 -24.10 -23.87
N VAL A 27 -19.55 -22.80 -23.64
CA VAL A 27 -18.22 -22.19 -23.60
C VAL A 27 -17.41 -22.74 -22.43
N LEU A 28 -17.96 -22.68 -21.22
CA LEU A 28 -17.30 -23.14 -20.00
C LEU A 28 -17.14 -24.67 -19.94
N SER A 29 -17.83 -25.43 -20.79
CA SER A 29 -17.66 -26.90 -20.88
C SER A 29 -16.71 -27.34 -21.99
N ARG A 30 -15.94 -26.42 -22.60
CA ARG A 30 -14.92 -26.74 -23.62
C ARG A 30 -13.51 -26.53 -23.05
N PRO A 31 -12.51 -27.35 -23.44
CA PRO A 31 -11.12 -27.09 -23.07
C PRO A 31 -10.66 -25.71 -23.52
N ALA A 32 -9.94 -25.03 -22.64
CA ALA A 32 -9.44 -23.66 -22.81
C ALA A 32 -7.92 -23.60 -22.61
N PRO A 33 -7.13 -24.19 -23.53
CA PRO A 33 -5.69 -24.38 -23.36
C PRO A 33 -4.86 -23.09 -23.34
N LEU A 34 -5.42 -21.98 -23.84
CA LEU A 34 -4.76 -20.68 -23.94
C LEU A 34 -5.33 -19.64 -22.98
N LEU A 35 -6.37 -19.98 -22.22
CA LEU A 35 -7.01 -19.04 -21.28
C LEU A 35 -6.04 -18.75 -20.15
N GLN A 36 -5.71 -17.47 -19.93
CA GLN A 36 -4.79 -17.00 -18.90
C GLN A 36 -5.51 -16.32 -17.75
N CYS A 37 -6.60 -15.64 -18.06
CA CYS A 37 -7.42 -14.90 -17.12
C CYS A 37 -8.91 -15.24 -17.28
N LEU A 38 -9.58 -15.49 -16.16
CA LEU A 38 -11.03 -15.63 -16.11
C LEU A 38 -11.61 -14.55 -15.18
N ARG A 39 -12.55 -13.75 -15.65
CA ARG A 39 -13.38 -12.92 -14.77
C ARG A 39 -14.77 -13.54 -14.70
N ILE A 40 -15.22 -13.82 -13.50
CA ILE A 40 -16.49 -14.49 -13.26
C ILE A 40 -17.21 -13.90 -12.05
N GLY A 41 -18.48 -13.56 -12.23
CA GLY A 41 -19.33 -13.00 -11.19
C GLY A 41 -20.71 -13.63 -11.14
N PHE A 42 -21.21 -13.79 -9.90
CA PHE A 42 -22.55 -14.25 -9.59
C PHE A 42 -23.25 -13.21 -8.73
N ASN A 43 -24.55 -12.99 -8.92
CA ASN A 43 -25.27 -12.08 -8.03
C ASN A 43 -25.50 -12.68 -6.63
N THR A 44 -25.70 -14.00 -6.55
CA THR A 44 -25.95 -14.73 -5.29
C THR A 44 -25.32 -16.13 -5.32
N HIS A 45 -25.16 -16.75 -4.14
CA HIS A 45 -24.78 -18.17 -4.03
C HIS A 45 -25.79 -19.11 -4.70
N ASP A 46 -27.08 -18.78 -4.69
CA ASP A 46 -28.11 -19.57 -5.37
C ASP A 46 -27.87 -19.62 -6.89
N ASP A 47 -27.55 -18.47 -7.50
CA ASP A 47 -27.24 -18.38 -8.93
C ASP A 47 -25.99 -19.22 -9.27
N PHE A 48 -24.99 -19.24 -8.37
CA PHE A 48 -23.82 -20.10 -8.50
C PHE A 48 -24.20 -21.59 -8.41
N HIS A 49 -24.99 -22.00 -7.43
CA HIS A 49 -25.41 -23.40 -7.27
C HIS A 49 -26.22 -23.91 -8.47
N GLU A 50 -27.10 -23.07 -9.01
CA GLU A 50 -27.92 -23.41 -10.17
C GLU A 50 -27.08 -23.66 -11.43
N LEU A 51 -26.01 -22.87 -11.63
CA LEU A 51 -25.15 -23.00 -12.79
C LEU A 51 -24.08 -24.09 -12.60
N SER A 52 -23.41 -24.11 -11.45
CA SER A 52 -22.27 -24.99 -11.16
C SER A 52 -22.60 -26.48 -11.31
N SER A 53 -23.82 -26.88 -10.96
CA SER A 53 -24.31 -28.26 -11.12
C SER A 53 -24.29 -28.76 -12.57
N SER A 54 -24.38 -27.84 -13.54
CA SER A 54 -24.46 -28.14 -14.98
C SER A 54 -23.14 -27.88 -15.72
N LEU A 55 -22.12 -27.34 -15.04
CA LEU A 55 -20.87 -26.92 -15.65
C LEU A 55 -19.77 -27.96 -15.51
N ARG A 56 -19.12 -28.28 -16.63
CA ARG A 56 -17.84 -28.99 -16.64
C ARG A 56 -16.71 -28.00 -16.88
N TRP A 57 -16.34 -27.25 -15.84
CA TRP A 57 -15.33 -26.18 -15.91
C TRP A 57 -14.10 -26.56 -16.75
N PHE A 58 -14.08 -26.04 -17.98
CA PHE A 58 -13.14 -26.26 -19.07
C PHE A 58 -12.80 -27.74 -19.35
N ASN A 59 -13.71 -28.67 -19.09
CA ASN A 59 -13.43 -30.11 -19.02
C ASN A 59 -12.16 -30.43 -18.23
N SER A 60 -11.94 -29.70 -17.13
CA SER A 60 -10.76 -29.79 -16.26
C SER A 60 -9.44 -29.47 -16.98
N SER A 61 -9.47 -28.73 -18.08
CA SER A 61 -8.30 -28.40 -18.90
C SER A 61 -8.24 -26.91 -19.24
N ALA A 62 -7.57 -26.16 -18.37
CA ALA A 62 -7.17 -24.76 -18.57
C ALA A 62 -5.73 -24.55 -18.03
N PRO A 63 -4.71 -25.21 -18.61
CA PRO A 63 -3.35 -25.25 -18.07
C PRO A 63 -2.63 -23.90 -18.00
N GLN A 64 -3.05 -22.92 -18.79
CA GLN A 64 -2.48 -21.57 -18.78
C GLN A 64 -3.24 -20.61 -17.85
N LEU A 65 -4.34 -21.06 -17.22
CA LEU A 65 -5.18 -20.21 -16.38
C LEU A 65 -4.47 -19.93 -15.05
N THR A 66 -3.88 -18.75 -14.97
CA THR A 66 -3.10 -18.30 -13.81
C THR A 66 -3.78 -17.21 -13.00
N SER A 67 -4.80 -16.54 -13.56
CA SER A 67 -5.52 -15.45 -12.90
C SER A 67 -7.02 -15.68 -12.91
N VAL A 68 -7.69 -15.39 -11.79
CA VAL A 68 -9.15 -15.31 -11.72
C VAL A 68 -9.61 -14.07 -10.97
N HIS A 69 -10.67 -13.46 -11.49
CA HIS A 69 -11.39 -12.38 -10.82
C HIS A 69 -12.77 -12.91 -10.44
N PHE A 70 -13.03 -13.01 -9.15
CA PHE A 70 -14.35 -13.38 -8.62
C PHE A 70 -15.13 -12.11 -8.26
N THR A 71 -16.42 -12.11 -8.53
CA THR A 71 -17.36 -11.13 -7.97
C THR A 71 -18.41 -11.86 -7.15
N THR A 72 -18.56 -11.43 -5.89
CA THR A 72 -19.52 -11.93 -4.89
C THR A 72 -19.28 -13.34 -4.36
N VAL A 73 -19.07 -14.33 -5.24
CA VAL A 73 -18.91 -15.74 -4.87
C VAL A 73 -17.54 -16.24 -5.32
N ALA A 74 -16.81 -16.89 -4.43
CA ALA A 74 -15.54 -17.54 -4.76
C ALA A 74 -15.65 -19.05 -4.58
N PHE A 75 -15.05 -19.80 -5.50
CA PHE A 75 -15.14 -21.26 -5.50
C PHE A 75 -13.91 -21.88 -6.16
N TYR A 76 -13.62 -23.12 -5.79
CA TYR A 76 -12.54 -23.89 -6.40
C TYR A 76 -13.06 -25.03 -7.27
N VAL A 77 -12.39 -25.26 -8.39
CA VAL A 77 -12.59 -26.42 -9.28
C VAL A 77 -11.24 -26.91 -9.80
N PRO A 78 -11.09 -28.19 -10.22
CA PRO A 78 -9.80 -28.72 -10.66
C PRO A 78 -9.13 -27.96 -11.83
N ALA A 79 -9.92 -27.28 -12.67
CA ALA A 79 -9.38 -26.42 -13.72
C ALA A 79 -8.58 -25.21 -13.19
N PHE A 80 -8.75 -24.86 -11.91
CA PHE A 80 -8.12 -23.73 -11.22
C PHE A 80 -6.84 -24.12 -10.48
N ALA A 81 -6.36 -25.36 -10.62
CA ALA A 81 -5.18 -25.86 -9.92
C ALA A 81 -3.89 -25.05 -10.19
N SER A 82 -3.83 -24.31 -11.32
CA SER A 82 -2.68 -23.49 -11.72
C SER A 82 -2.80 -22.00 -11.38
N ILE A 83 -3.87 -21.60 -10.68
CA ILE A 83 -4.12 -20.19 -10.36
C ILE A 83 -3.11 -19.68 -9.33
N ARG A 84 -2.50 -18.54 -9.67
CA ARG A 84 -1.51 -17.81 -8.87
C ARG A 84 -2.01 -16.45 -8.41
N ARG A 85 -2.97 -15.86 -9.11
CA ARG A 85 -3.51 -14.52 -8.83
C ARG A 85 -5.03 -14.60 -8.68
N ILE A 86 -5.54 -14.10 -7.55
CA ILE A 86 -6.97 -13.94 -7.33
C ILE A 86 -7.26 -12.48 -7.03
N THR A 87 -8.24 -11.91 -7.74
CA THR A 87 -8.92 -10.68 -7.32
C THR A 87 -10.34 -11.03 -6.93
N PHE A 88 -10.78 -10.62 -5.74
CA PHE A 88 -12.12 -10.89 -5.26
C PHE A 88 -12.83 -9.57 -4.93
N TYR A 89 -13.88 -9.28 -5.67
CA TYR A 89 -14.77 -8.14 -5.43
C TYR A 89 -15.84 -8.55 -4.43
N LEU A 90 -15.79 -7.94 -3.26
CA LEU A 90 -16.65 -8.24 -2.12
C LEU A 90 -17.95 -7.43 -2.24
N ASP A 91 -19.07 -8.13 -2.43
CA ASP A 91 -20.40 -7.56 -2.23
C ASP A 91 -20.79 -7.67 -0.74
N GLN A 92 -21.00 -6.52 -0.09
CA GLN A 92 -21.39 -6.42 1.32
C GLN A 92 -22.63 -7.23 1.71
N CYS A 93 -23.56 -7.44 0.77
CA CYS A 93 -24.83 -8.12 1.03
C CYS A 93 -24.76 -9.62 0.76
N ASN A 94 -23.89 -10.04 -0.16
CA ASN A 94 -23.95 -11.36 -0.76
C ASN A 94 -22.67 -12.19 -0.57
N THR A 95 -21.55 -11.58 -0.17
CA THR A 95 -20.30 -12.32 0.04
C THR A 95 -20.25 -12.96 1.42
N SER A 96 -19.87 -14.23 1.49
CA SER A 96 -19.70 -14.98 2.72
C SER A 96 -18.24 -15.05 3.16
N VAL A 97 -18.02 -15.19 4.47
CA VAL A 97 -16.68 -15.52 5.03
C VAL A 97 -16.16 -16.84 4.46
N ALA A 98 -17.06 -17.78 4.13
CA ALA A 98 -16.69 -19.06 3.52
C ALA A 98 -16.02 -18.91 2.14
N ASP A 99 -16.36 -17.87 1.38
CA ASP A 99 -15.72 -17.59 0.08
C ASP A 99 -14.25 -17.22 0.26
N LEU A 100 -13.94 -16.42 1.29
CA LEU A 100 -12.56 -16.10 1.66
C LEU A 100 -11.80 -17.33 2.14
N GLN A 101 -12.42 -18.18 2.96
CA GLN A 101 -11.83 -19.45 3.40
C GLN A 101 -11.51 -20.35 2.20
N THR A 102 -12.42 -20.43 1.23
CA THR A 102 -12.21 -21.17 -0.03
C THR A 102 -10.97 -20.66 -0.76
N ILE A 103 -10.83 -19.34 -0.91
CA ILE A 103 -9.64 -18.72 -1.53
C ILE A 103 -8.36 -19.08 -0.76
N LEU A 104 -8.38 -18.98 0.57
CA LEU A 104 -7.19 -19.16 1.41
C LEU A 104 -6.81 -20.64 1.62
N HIS A 105 -7.69 -21.60 1.33
CA HIS A 105 -7.42 -23.02 1.56
C HIS A 105 -7.32 -23.86 0.29
N ASP A 106 -8.10 -23.54 -0.74
CA ASP A 106 -8.28 -24.46 -1.87
C ASP A 106 -7.38 -24.14 -3.08
N PHE A 107 -6.67 -23.00 -3.06
CA PHE A 107 -5.78 -22.56 -4.14
C PHE A 107 -4.30 -22.76 -3.78
N PRO A 108 -3.69 -23.91 -4.12
CA PRO A 108 -2.37 -24.29 -3.61
C PRO A 108 -1.21 -23.45 -4.16
N LEU A 109 -1.37 -22.84 -5.34
CA LEU A 109 -0.33 -22.04 -6.00
C LEU A 109 -0.58 -20.53 -5.88
N LEU A 110 -1.49 -20.10 -5.00
CA LEU A 110 -1.83 -18.70 -4.85
C LEU A 110 -0.62 -17.89 -4.33
N GLU A 111 -0.19 -16.91 -5.13
CA GLU A 111 0.94 -16.02 -4.83
C GLU A 111 0.46 -14.59 -4.53
N TYR A 112 -0.69 -14.20 -5.10
CA TYR A 112 -1.26 -12.86 -4.98
C TYR A 112 -2.77 -12.92 -4.73
N LEU A 113 -3.23 -12.20 -3.70
CA LEU A 113 -4.64 -12.03 -3.38
C LEU A 113 -4.99 -10.54 -3.28
N ALA A 114 -5.91 -10.07 -4.10
CA ALA A 114 -6.55 -8.78 -3.95
C ALA A 114 -8.00 -8.94 -3.48
N LEU A 115 -8.37 -8.25 -2.41
CA LEU A 115 -9.73 -8.14 -1.90
C LEU A 115 -10.18 -6.69 -2.09
N ILE A 116 -11.20 -6.50 -2.91
CA ILE A 116 -11.71 -5.19 -3.28
C ILE A 116 -13.05 -4.98 -2.56
N ASP A 117 -13.25 -3.79 -2.02
CA ASP A 117 -14.38 -3.42 -1.16
C ASP A 117 -14.32 -4.07 0.24
N GLN A 118 -15.44 -4.08 0.95
CA GLN A 118 -15.52 -4.49 2.36
C GLN A 118 -16.64 -5.52 2.58
N LEU A 119 -16.41 -6.46 3.50
CA LEU A 119 -17.48 -7.32 3.99
C LEU A 119 -18.29 -6.56 5.04
N ARG A 120 -19.58 -6.89 5.16
CA ARG A 120 -20.45 -6.29 6.17
C ARG A 120 -20.11 -6.73 7.60
N ASP A 121 -19.58 -7.95 7.76
CA ASP A 121 -19.23 -8.52 9.07
C ASP A 121 -17.84 -9.19 9.05
N GLU A 122 -16.80 -8.37 9.04
CA GLU A 122 -15.41 -8.85 9.15
C GLU A 122 -15.05 -9.30 10.56
N ALA A 123 -15.81 -8.85 11.56
CA ALA A 123 -15.68 -9.30 12.94
C ALA A 123 -16.07 -10.79 13.09
N GLY A 124 -16.80 -11.36 12.13
CA GLY A 124 -17.15 -12.77 12.04
C GLY A 124 -15.97 -13.71 11.79
N ILE A 125 -14.78 -13.21 11.39
CA ILE A 125 -13.55 -14.01 11.33
C ILE A 125 -12.97 -14.08 12.75
N ALA A 126 -13.67 -14.80 13.62
CA ALA A 126 -13.31 -14.96 15.03
C ALA A 126 -12.06 -15.83 15.22
N GLU A 127 -11.75 -16.68 14.25
CA GLU A 127 -10.60 -17.60 14.28
C GLU A 127 -9.50 -17.14 13.32
N LEU A 128 -8.27 -17.27 13.79
CA LEU A 128 -7.08 -16.86 13.06
C LEU A 128 -6.83 -17.80 11.87
N VAL A 129 -7.19 -17.36 10.66
CA VAL A 129 -7.05 -18.11 9.42
C VAL A 129 -5.59 -18.09 8.94
N THR A 130 -5.06 -19.25 8.61
CA THR A 130 -3.72 -19.39 8.03
C THR A 130 -3.76 -19.13 6.54
N VAL A 131 -2.83 -18.32 6.03
CA VAL A 131 -2.70 -18.04 4.60
C VAL A 131 -2.00 -19.19 3.85
N PRO A 132 -2.24 -19.38 2.54
CA PRO A 132 -1.47 -20.31 1.74
C PRO A 132 0.04 -20.05 1.85
N ALA A 133 0.84 -21.12 1.91
CA ALA A 133 2.29 -21.01 2.08
C ALA A 133 2.99 -20.26 0.93
N ASN A 134 2.40 -20.26 -0.26
CA ASN A 134 2.93 -19.56 -1.43
C ASN A 134 2.43 -18.11 -1.53
N LEU A 135 1.48 -17.68 -0.69
CA LEU A 135 0.93 -16.34 -0.76
C LEU A 135 1.99 -15.32 -0.34
N GLN A 136 2.41 -14.47 -1.26
CA GLN A 136 3.44 -13.46 -1.02
C GLN A 136 2.84 -12.08 -0.82
N THR A 137 1.77 -11.77 -1.56
CA THR A 137 1.18 -10.44 -1.59
C THR A 137 -0.31 -10.46 -1.30
N MET A 138 -0.74 -9.62 -0.36
CA MET A 138 -2.14 -9.33 -0.09
C MET A 138 -2.44 -7.85 -0.30
N LEU A 139 -3.41 -7.55 -1.16
CA LEU A 139 -3.94 -6.21 -1.41
C LEU A 139 -5.37 -6.12 -0.87
N LEU A 140 -5.64 -5.15 -0.01
CA LEU A 140 -6.97 -4.79 0.45
C LEU A 140 -7.30 -3.41 -0.13
N LYS A 141 -8.34 -3.28 -0.95
CA LYS A 141 -8.69 -2.00 -1.62
C LYS A 141 -10.10 -1.53 -1.24
N GLU A 142 -10.30 -0.22 -1.27
CA GLU A 142 -11.57 0.44 -0.96
C GLU A 142 -12.08 0.08 0.45
N ARG A 143 -11.14 0.06 1.40
CA ARG A 143 -11.38 -0.42 2.76
C ARG A 143 -11.91 0.68 3.67
N GLY A 144 -12.88 0.34 4.52
CA GLY A 144 -13.24 1.14 5.69
C GLY A 144 -12.13 1.11 6.75
N ASP A 145 -11.65 -0.09 7.08
CA ASP A 145 -10.69 -0.37 8.14
C ASP A 145 -9.85 -1.65 7.85
N THR A 146 -9.02 -2.05 8.83
CA THR A 146 -8.17 -3.25 8.78
C THR A 146 -8.69 -4.45 9.56
N ASN A 147 -9.95 -4.47 10.02
CA ASN A 147 -10.48 -5.52 10.91
C ASN A 147 -10.26 -6.93 10.37
N LEU A 148 -10.43 -7.13 9.06
CA LEU A 148 -10.10 -8.38 8.37
C LEU A 148 -8.73 -8.96 8.74
N LEU A 149 -7.70 -8.12 8.87
CA LEU A 149 -6.32 -8.56 9.16
C LEU A 149 -6.15 -9.05 10.60
N ASP A 150 -7.06 -8.72 11.52
CA ASP A 150 -7.07 -9.27 12.87
C ASP A 150 -7.42 -10.77 12.88
N GLY A 151 -8.09 -11.24 11.83
CA GLY A 151 -8.45 -12.65 11.62
C GLY A 151 -7.46 -13.44 10.78
N VAL A 152 -6.35 -12.84 10.29
CA VAL A 152 -5.47 -13.49 9.29
C VAL A 152 -4.00 -13.54 9.75
N GLN A 153 -3.35 -14.69 9.58
CA GLN A 153 -1.91 -14.85 9.86
C GLN A 153 -1.06 -14.20 8.77
N CYS A 154 -0.62 -12.96 9.03
CA CYS A 154 0.11 -12.14 8.06
C CYS A 154 1.64 -12.28 8.11
N ASN A 155 2.19 -13.07 9.04
CA ASN A 155 3.64 -13.12 9.28
C ASN A 155 4.44 -13.68 8.10
N GLY A 156 3.84 -14.57 7.31
CA GLY A 156 4.48 -15.16 6.12
C GLY A 156 4.40 -14.31 4.86
N LEU A 157 3.69 -13.17 4.89
CA LEU A 157 3.46 -12.35 3.70
C LEU A 157 4.61 -11.35 3.50
N ASP A 158 5.22 -11.39 2.31
CA ASP A 158 6.23 -10.42 1.90
C ASP A 158 5.64 -9.02 1.81
N THR A 159 4.46 -8.88 1.19
CA THR A 159 3.84 -7.58 0.96
C THR A 159 2.38 -7.56 1.40
N ILE A 160 2.00 -6.53 2.16
CA ILE A 160 0.60 -6.21 2.47
C ILE A 160 0.36 -4.76 2.10
N ILE A 161 -0.66 -4.52 1.28
CA ILE A 161 -1.07 -3.19 0.86
C ILE A 161 -2.53 -3.01 1.29
N VAL A 162 -2.83 -1.93 2.00
CA VAL A 162 -4.18 -1.53 2.37
C VAL A 162 -4.45 -0.17 1.80
N GLN A 163 -5.41 -0.06 0.88
CA GLN A 163 -5.91 1.18 0.32
C GLN A 163 -7.27 1.49 0.93
N PHE A 164 -7.31 2.56 1.72
CA PHE A 164 -8.53 3.01 2.36
C PHE A 164 -9.40 3.80 1.37
N HIS A 165 -10.72 3.62 1.51
CA HIS A 165 -11.69 4.39 0.75
C HIS A 165 -11.64 5.87 1.16
N TYR A 166 -11.65 6.76 0.16
CA TYR A 166 -11.57 8.21 0.34
C TYR A 166 -12.90 8.78 0.85
N CYS A 167 -13.22 8.52 2.10
CA CYS A 167 -14.37 9.11 2.80
C CYS A 167 -13.95 10.16 3.83
N ASN A 168 -14.90 11.03 4.16
CA ASN A 168 -14.80 12.02 5.24
C ASN A 168 -14.14 11.42 6.50
N PRO A 169 -13.35 12.19 7.26
CA PRO A 169 -12.66 11.70 8.44
C PRO A 169 -13.66 11.03 9.38
N ILE A 170 -13.55 9.71 9.45
CA ILE A 170 -14.40 8.87 10.26
C ILE A 170 -13.96 9.04 11.72
N SER A 171 -14.90 9.00 12.66
CA SER A 171 -14.65 9.20 14.09
C SER A 171 -13.89 8.07 14.78
N PHE A 172 -13.49 7.02 14.05
CA PHE A 172 -12.79 5.84 14.57
C PHE A 172 -11.51 5.55 13.79
N PRO A 173 -10.47 4.99 14.44
CA PRO A 173 -9.22 4.64 13.78
C PRO A 173 -9.46 3.55 12.73
N ARG A 174 -8.80 3.69 11.57
CA ARG A 174 -8.94 2.72 10.47
C ARG A 174 -8.04 1.50 10.66
N ILE A 175 -6.93 1.65 11.39
CA ILE A 175 -6.06 0.56 11.80
C ILE A 175 -6.40 0.18 13.24
N THR A 176 -6.77 -1.08 13.44
CA THR A 176 -7.03 -1.59 14.78
C THR A 176 -5.72 -1.71 15.55
N PHE A 177 -5.79 -1.62 16.89
CA PHE A 177 -4.63 -1.84 17.74
C PHE A 177 -3.97 -3.22 17.50
N ARG A 178 -4.78 -4.25 17.27
CA ARG A 178 -4.29 -5.61 16.99
C ARG A 178 -3.57 -5.70 15.65
N THR A 179 -4.11 -5.06 14.61
CA THR A 179 -3.47 -5.00 13.29
C THR A 179 -2.16 -4.24 13.41
N ALA A 180 -2.14 -3.10 14.11
CA ALA A 180 -0.92 -2.33 14.35
C ALA A 180 0.13 -3.19 15.06
N ASP A 181 -0.21 -3.84 16.17
CA ASP A 181 0.71 -4.74 16.87
C ASP A 181 1.28 -5.79 15.93
N ARG A 182 0.44 -6.49 15.14
CA ARG A 182 0.90 -7.60 14.28
C ARG A 182 1.73 -7.16 13.09
N LEU A 183 1.24 -6.18 12.34
CA LEU A 183 1.89 -5.74 11.11
C LEU A 183 3.17 -4.96 11.37
N LEU A 184 3.32 -4.42 12.59
CA LEU A 184 4.48 -3.63 13.00
C LEU A 184 5.44 -4.41 13.93
N SER A 185 5.22 -5.71 14.17
CA SER A 185 5.93 -6.51 15.20
C SER A 185 7.27 -7.18 14.83
N PRO A 186 7.80 -7.11 13.60
CA PRO A 186 9.26 -7.14 13.40
C PRO A 186 9.75 -5.69 13.39
N PRO A 187 10.90 -5.36 14.01
CA PRO A 187 11.36 -3.97 14.10
C PRO A 187 11.42 -3.35 12.70
N ALA A 188 10.63 -2.30 12.52
CA ALA A 188 10.64 -1.52 11.30
C ALA A 188 12.02 -0.89 11.12
N THR A 189 12.63 -1.07 9.96
CA THR A 189 13.92 -0.47 9.63
C THR A 189 13.73 0.86 8.95
N SER A 190 12.77 0.97 8.04
CA SER A 190 12.54 2.16 7.24
C SER A 190 11.06 2.53 7.19
N LEU A 191 10.77 3.82 7.33
CA LEU A 191 9.45 4.42 7.25
C LEU A 191 9.45 5.47 6.14
N HIS A 192 8.52 5.36 5.22
CA HIS A 192 8.29 6.38 4.21
C HIS A 192 6.86 6.91 4.33
N ILE A 193 6.73 8.22 4.46
CA ILE A 193 5.45 8.93 4.52
C ILE A 193 5.38 9.88 3.34
N HIS A 194 4.38 9.70 2.49
CA HIS A 194 4.04 10.63 1.42
C HIS A 194 2.77 11.38 1.78
N CYS A 195 2.86 12.69 1.96
CA CYS A 195 1.71 13.50 2.35
C CYS A 195 0.87 13.83 1.11
N LEU A 196 -0.34 13.29 1.04
CA LEU A 196 -1.28 13.57 -0.07
C LEU A 196 -1.95 14.92 0.11
N SER A 197 -2.31 15.24 1.35
CA SER A 197 -2.93 16.50 1.76
C SER A 197 -2.62 16.76 3.23
N SER A 198 -3.16 17.86 3.78
CA SER A 198 -3.14 18.12 5.22
C SER A 198 -3.86 17.03 6.04
N LYS A 199 -4.75 16.23 5.43
CA LYS A 199 -5.55 15.23 6.14
C LYS A 199 -5.11 13.80 5.93
N PHE A 200 -4.43 13.50 4.84
CA PHE A 200 -4.17 12.13 4.39
C PHE A 200 -2.72 11.94 3.96
N ALA A 201 -2.20 10.73 4.18
CA ALA A 201 -0.88 10.30 3.77
C ALA A 201 -0.90 8.85 3.29
N ASP A 202 0.05 8.55 2.42
CA ASP A 202 0.47 7.18 2.13
C ASP A 202 1.68 6.84 2.99
N VAL A 203 1.66 5.65 3.58
CA VAL A 203 2.72 5.18 4.45
C VAL A 203 3.24 3.84 3.94
N GLN A 204 4.55 3.68 3.89
CA GLN A 204 5.19 2.40 3.66
C GLN A 204 6.21 2.11 4.75
N ILE A 205 6.20 0.87 5.20
CA ILE A 205 7.04 0.36 6.26
C ILE A 205 7.79 -0.83 5.69
N LEU A 206 9.10 -0.81 5.86
CA LEU A 206 9.98 -1.93 5.57
C LEU A 206 10.52 -2.45 6.89
N ASN A 207 10.42 -3.75 7.14
CA ASN A 207 10.99 -4.36 8.33
C ASN A 207 12.37 -5.00 8.07
N ILE A 208 13.01 -5.45 9.15
CA ILE A 208 14.32 -6.14 9.08
C ILE A 208 14.34 -7.38 8.19
N CYS A 209 13.18 -8.02 7.98
CA CYS A 209 13.05 -9.22 7.15
C CYS A 209 12.81 -8.88 5.66
N GLY A 210 12.79 -7.60 5.29
CA GLY A 210 12.50 -7.16 3.92
C GLY A 210 11.02 -7.13 3.56
N GLN A 211 10.12 -7.35 4.53
CA GLN A 211 8.68 -7.34 4.28
C GLN A 211 8.16 -5.90 4.22
N ILE A 212 7.21 -5.68 3.32
CA ILE A 212 6.62 -4.38 3.02
C ILE A 212 5.19 -4.33 3.57
N ARG A 213 4.88 -3.28 4.32
CA ARG A 213 3.52 -2.93 4.73
C ARG A 213 3.21 -1.53 4.21
N ARG A 214 2.18 -1.40 3.38
CA ARG A 214 1.79 -0.13 2.77
C ARG A 214 0.35 0.20 3.10
N PHE A 215 0.12 1.44 3.52
CA PHE A 215 -1.18 2.01 3.82
C PHE A 215 -1.38 3.23 2.92
N VAL A 216 -2.44 3.23 2.12
CA VAL A 216 -2.73 4.27 1.13
C VAL A 216 -4.00 5.02 1.54
N ASN A 217 -3.99 6.34 1.44
CA ASN A 217 -5.07 7.24 1.87
C ASN A 217 -5.39 7.16 3.38
N LEU A 218 -4.39 6.98 4.22
CA LEU A 218 -4.58 6.90 5.66
C LEU A 218 -4.66 8.31 6.29
N PRO A 219 -5.54 8.57 7.28
CA PRO A 219 -5.56 9.85 7.98
C PRO A 219 -4.21 10.17 8.61
N LEU A 220 -3.65 11.34 8.29
CA LEU A 220 -2.34 11.76 8.78
C LEU A 220 -2.31 11.80 10.32
N ALA A 221 -3.38 12.26 10.95
CA ALA A 221 -3.50 12.29 12.41
C ALA A 221 -3.36 10.89 13.05
N GLU A 222 -3.82 9.84 12.37
CA GLU A 222 -3.69 8.45 12.83
C GLU A 222 -2.24 7.96 12.68
N VAL A 223 -1.59 8.25 11.55
CA VAL A 223 -0.17 7.95 11.32
C VAL A 223 0.70 8.52 12.44
N LEU A 224 0.46 9.78 12.82
CA LEU A 224 1.24 10.48 13.84
C LEU A 224 1.02 9.93 15.26
N GLN A 225 0.04 9.07 15.48
CA GLN A 225 -0.17 8.42 16.79
C GLN A 225 0.65 7.13 16.95
N TRP A 226 1.36 6.67 15.91
CA TRP A 226 2.13 5.42 15.94
C TRP A 226 3.48 5.54 16.66
N HIS A 227 3.49 6.10 17.87
CA HIS A 227 4.71 6.40 18.63
C HIS A 227 5.67 5.20 18.74
N GLN A 228 5.15 3.98 18.88
CA GLN A 228 5.97 2.77 18.94
C GLN A 228 6.73 2.49 17.63
N LEU A 229 6.11 2.76 16.48
CA LEU A 229 6.76 2.62 15.17
C LEU A 229 7.91 3.63 15.03
N PHE A 230 7.61 4.91 15.30
CA PHE A 230 8.62 5.99 15.22
C PHE A 230 9.79 5.78 16.18
N ALA A 231 9.56 5.14 17.34
CA ALA A 231 10.62 4.81 18.30
C ALA A 231 11.61 3.74 17.81
N GLN A 232 11.27 2.96 16.79
CA GLN A 232 12.05 1.79 16.34
C GLN A 232 12.78 2.00 15.01
N ILE A 233 12.30 2.89 14.17
CA ILE A 233 12.82 3.11 12.81
C ILE A 233 14.24 3.68 12.80
N ILE A 234 15.01 3.26 11.80
CA ILE A 234 16.41 3.65 11.60
C ILE A 234 16.52 4.64 10.44
N GLU A 235 15.67 4.48 9.43
CA GLU A 235 15.58 5.35 8.26
C GLU A 235 14.17 5.93 8.14
N ALA A 236 14.06 7.23 7.88
CA ALA A 236 12.79 7.90 7.65
C ALA A 236 12.86 8.75 6.38
N SER A 237 11.79 8.70 5.58
CA SER A 237 11.61 9.58 4.43
C SER A 237 10.24 10.24 4.53
N LEU A 238 10.19 11.55 4.35
CA LEU A 238 8.96 12.34 4.29
C LEU A 238 8.92 13.09 2.97
N THR A 239 7.88 12.86 2.18
CA THR A 239 7.75 13.44 0.85
C THR A 239 6.47 14.27 0.76
N ASN A 240 6.54 15.33 -0.04
CA ASN A 240 5.47 16.32 -0.21
C ASN A 240 5.03 17.00 1.12
N ILE A 241 5.98 17.20 2.04
CA ILE A 241 5.72 17.78 3.37
C ILE A 241 5.08 19.19 3.31
N ASP A 242 5.24 19.84 2.17
CA ASP A 242 4.75 21.16 1.83
C ASP A 242 3.24 21.34 1.99
N VAL A 243 2.47 20.27 1.82
CA VAL A 243 1.01 20.30 2.00
C VAL A 243 0.59 20.51 3.45
N LEU A 244 1.53 20.40 4.39
CA LEU A 244 1.29 20.52 5.84
C LEU A 244 1.49 21.94 6.39
N ARG A 245 1.89 22.91 5.55
CA ARG A 245 2.20 24.30 5.96
C ARG A 245 1.08 24.98 6.77
N GLY A 246 -0.19 24.62 6.52
CA GLY A 246 -1.35 25.22 7.20
C GLY A 246 -1.74 24.57 8.54
N LEU A 247 -1.06 23.51 8.97
CA LEU A 247 -1.43 22.71 10.16
C LEU A 247 -0.54 22.94 11.38
N GLN A 248 0.03 24.13 11.51
CA GLN A 248 1.00 24.39 12.58
C GLN A 248 0.34 24.68 13.93
N PRO A 249 0.93 24.20 15.04
CA PRO A 249 2.17 23.41 15.12
C PRO A 249 1.96 21.93 14.74
N LEU A 250 2.86 21.39 13.91
CA LEU A 250 2.89 19.96 13.58
C LEU A 250 4.05 19.30 14.31
N GLN A 251 3.73 18.59 15.38
CA GLN A 251 4.72 17.81 16.12
C GLN A 251 4.77 16.39 15.57
N LEU A 252 5.89 16.03 14.93
CA LEU A 252 6.13 14.63 14.58
C LEU A 252 6.51 13.84 15.84
N PRO A 253 6.15 12.55 15.92
CA PRO A 253 6.60 11.69 17.01
C PRO A 253 8.13 11.64 17.11
N GLU A 254 8.62 11.39 18.32
CA GLU A 254 10.05 11.24 18.54
C GLU A 254 10.62 10.04 17.78
N MET A 255 11.79 10.24 17.20
CA MET A 255 12.50 9.26 16.36
C MET A 255 13.91 9.02 16.91
N PRO A 256 14.05 8.46 18.13
CA PRO A 256 15.32 8.35 18.85
C PRO A 256 16.40 7.53 18.12
N LYS A 257 16.01 6.60 17.24
CA LYS A 257 16.91 5.67 16.54
C LYS A 257 17.19 6.04 15.07
N VAL A 258 16.57 7.11 14.56
CA VAL A 258 16.73 7.50 13.16
C VAL A 258 18.13 8.02 12.93
N SER A 259 18.89 7.30 12.11
CA SER A 259 20.23 7.67 11.64
C SER A 259 20.19 8.35 10.27
N ARG A 260 19.16 8.07 9.45
CA ARG A 260 19.00 8.65 8.12
C ARG A 260 17.62 9.24 7.93
N LEU A 261 17.56 10.53 7.61
CA LEU A 261 16.32 11.25 7.39
C LEU A 261 16.34 11.91 6.01
N SER A 262 15.27 11.75 5.23
CA SER A 262 15.12 12.39 3.93
C SER A 262 13.83 13.21 3.87
N PHE A 263 13.93 14.47 3.43
CA PHE A 263 12.81 15.31 3.07
C PHE A 263 12.77 15.52 1.57
N GLN A 264 11.65 15.22 0.93
CA GLN A 264 11.42 15.59 -0.46
C GLN A 264 10.37 16.71 -0.54
N PHE A 265 10.81 17.85 -1.05
CA PHE A 265 9.96 19.01 -1.27
C PHE A 265 9.31 18.94 -2.65
N GLY A 266 8.07 19.40 -2.74
CA GLY A 266 7.33 19.53 -4.00
C GLY A 266 7.77 20.72 -4.84
N SER A 267 8.46 21.72 -4.25
CA SER A 267 9.02 22.86 -4.98
C SER A 267 10.21 23.50 -4.25
N LEU A 268 11.04 24.28 -4.97
CA LEU A 268 12.14 25.05 -4.37
C LEU A 268 11.64 26.15 -3.41
N TYR A 269 10.49 26.76 -3.69
CA TYR A 269 9.90 27.83 -2.88
C TYR A 269 9.27 27.32 -1.59
N SER A 270 9.09 26.01 -1.50
CA SER A 270 8.40 25.42 -0.38
C SER A 270 9.12 25.61 0.95
N MET A 271 10.45 25.58 0.92
CA MET A 271 11.27 25.79 2.11
C MET A 271 11.35 27.27 2.50
N GLN A 272 11.29 28.20 1.53
CA GLN A 272 11.32 29.66 1.78
C GLN A 272 10.09 30.16 2.55
N THR A 273 8.97 29.48 2.32
CA THR A 273 7.67 29.83 2.90
C THR A 273 7.23 28.85 3.97
N TYR A 274 8.10 27.91 4.36
CA TYR A 274 7.84 26.96 5.43
C TYR A 274 7.96 27.72 6.76
N PRO A 275 6.85 28.07 7.44
CA PRO A 275 6.96 28.77 8.69
C PRO A 275 7.52 27.81 9.75
N SER A 276 8.18 28.35 10.76
CA SER A 276 8.63 27.61 11.96
C SER A 276 7.48 26.79 12.57
N GLY A 277 7.67 25.48 12.79
CA GLY A 277 6.63 24.68 13.45
C GLY A 277 6.66 23.17 13.27
N LEU A 278 7.56 22.65 12.42
CA LEU A 278 7.95 21.24 12.45
C LEU A 278 9.04 21.08 13.51
N SER A 279 8.86 20.18 14.46
CA SER A 279 9.90 19.88 15.46
C SER A 279 10.27 18.41 15.38
N LEU A 280 11.57 18.13 15.25
CA LEU A 280 12.13 16.79 15.12
C LEU A 280 13.12 16.50 16.24
N HIS A 281 12.86 15.39 16.93
CA HIS A 281 13.77 14.82 17.92
C HIS A 281 14.39 13.52 17.36
N CYS A 282 15.60 13.65 16.80
CA CYS A 282 16.37 12.56 16.16
C CYS A 282 17.82 12.53 16.68
N PRO A 283 18.08 12.23 17.96
CA PRO A 283 19.39 12.34 18.60
C PRO A 283 20.51 11.50 17.97
N THR A 284 20.17 10.46 17.21
CA THR A 284 21.13 9.55 16.54
C THR A 284 21.32 9.85 15.06
N LEU A 285 20.84 11.00 14.59
CA LEU A 285 20.93 11.36 13.18
C LEU A 285 22.39 11.44 12.72
N GLU A 286 22.71 10.70 11.65
CA GLU A 286 24.02 10.69 10.99
C GLU A 286 23.97 11.38 9.63
N ARG A 287 22.80 11.36 8.96
CA ARG A 287 22.60 11.94 7.64
C ARG A 287 21.21 12.53 7.47
N LEU A 288 21.17 13.78 7.04
CA LEU A 288 19.96 14.45 6.58
C LEU A 288 20.05 14.72 5.09
N GLN A 289 19.00 14.37 4.36
CA GLN A 289 18.89 14.61 2.94
C GLN A 289 17.71 15.52 2.63
N LEU A 290 17.96 16.57 1.86
CA LEU A 290 16.95 17.48 1.33
C LEU A 290 16.90 17.30 -0.19
N VAL A 291 15.78 16.79 -0.69
CA VAL A 291 15.58 16.45 -2.10
C VAL A 291 14.58 17.41 -2.72
N TYR A 292 14.97 17.98 -3.86
CA TYR A 292 14.13 18.88 -4.63
C TYR A 292 13.72 18.27 -5.98
N PRO A 293 12.67 18.79 -6.64
CA PRO A 293 12.29 18.31 -7.95
C PRO A 293 13.36 18.68 -8.99
N ALA A 294 13.88 17.69 -9.72
CA ALA A 294 14.95 17.87 -10.71
C ALA A 294 14.61 18.83 -11.89
N ARG A 295 13.33 19.22 -12.02
CA ARG A 295 12.81 20.07 -13.12
C ARG A 295 12.56 21.53 -12.72
N THR A 296 12.97 21.95 -11.53
CA THR A 296 12.74 23.32 -11.08
C THR A 296 13.90 24.23 -11.48
N GLU A 297 13.64 25.18 -12.39
CA GLU A 297 14.55 26.29 -12.66
C GLU A 297 14.62 27.17 -11.41
N GLY A 298 15.82 27.32 -10.83
CA GLY A 298 16.03 28.18 -9.68
C GLY A 298 17.28 27.83 -8.90
N THR A 299 17.72 28.78 -8.08
CA THR A 299 18.86 28.62 -7.18
C THR A 299 18.35 28.68 -5.75
N LEU A 300 18.73 27.68 -4.94
CA LEU A 300 18.39 27.68 -3.53
C LEU A 300 19.41 28.51 -2.75
N HIS A 301 18.94 29.47 -1.96
CA HIS A 301 19.81 30.22 -1.04
C HIS A 301 20.07 29.42 0.24
N ALA A 302 21.33 29.37 0.65
CA ALA A 302 21.77 28.66 1.86
C ALA A 302 21.06 29.12 3.14
N GLU A 303 20.72 30.41 3.24
CA GLU A 303 20.02 30.98 4.39
C GLU A 303 18.68 30.30 4.66
N HIS A 304 17.95 29.92 3.60
CA HIS A 304 16.69 29.20 3.75
C HIS A 304 16.90 27.78 4.30
N ILE A 305 17.97 27.10 3.88
CA ILE A 305 18.34 25.79 4.44
C ILE A 305 18.68 25.95 5.92
N LEU A 306 19.57 26.88 6.26
CA LEU A 306 20.01 27.10 7.65
C LEU A 306 18.84 27.50 8.56
N SER A 307 17.92 28.34 8.07
CA SER A 307 16.70 28.72 8.78
C SER A 307 15.78 27.50 9.03
N PHE A 308 15.58 26.68 8.01
CA PHE A 308 14.83 25.43 8.14
C PHE A 308 15.47 24.49 9.17
N LEU A 309 16.79 24.28 9.11
CA LEU A 309 17.49 23.40 10.05
C LEU A 309 17.39 23.91 11.49
N LYS A 310 17.62 25.21 11.72
CA LYS A 310 17.52 25.82 13.05
C LYS A 310 16.11 25.74 13.65
N SER A 311 15.09 25.84 12.81
CA SER A 311 13.70 25.79 13.26
C SER A 311 13.15 24.38 13.43
N THR A 312 13.77 23.39 12.77
CA THR A 312 13.24 22.02 12.69
C THR A 312 13.99 21.02 13.56
N MET A 313 15.31 21.16 13.67
CA MET A 313 16.18 20.18 14.32
C MET A 313 16.58 20.62 15.73
N TYR A 314 16.34 19.77 16.72
CA TYR A 314 16.79 19.99 18.10
C TYR A 314 18.23 19.49 18.36
N VAL A 315 18.86 18.83 17.38
CA VAL A 315 20.17 18.19 17.52
C VAL A 315 21.27 19.11 17.02
N ALA A 316 22.39 19.14 17.73
CA ALA A 316 23.58 19.89 17.32
C ALA A 316 24.03 19.43 15.92
N PRO A 317 24.22 20.36 14.96
CA PRO A 317 24.60 20.04 13.58
C PRO A 317 25.95 19.33 13.42
N ASP A 318 26.75 19.33 14.49
CA ASP A 318 28.19 19.05 14.47
C ASP A 318 28.56 17.59 14.18
N ILE A 319 27.58 16.70 14.00
CA ILE A 319 27.79 15.24 13.93
C ILE A 319 27.33 14.65 12.58
N TRP A 320 26.45 15.30 11.83
CA TRP A 320 25.76 14.68 10.69
C TRP A 320 26.06 15.32 9.32
N GLU A 321 25.93 14.51 8.27
CA GLU A 321 26.07 14.92 6.86
C GLU A 321 24.77 15.55 6.35
N LEU A 322 24.85 16.74 5.77
CA LEU A 322 23.78 17.34 4.98
C LEU A 322 23.97 17.01 3.49
N VAL A 323 22.96 16.41 2.85
CA VAL A 323 22.92 16.19 1.41
C VAL A 323 21.81 17.02 0.77
N VAL A 324 22.18 17.91 -0.15
CA VAL A 324 21.22 18.69 -0.94
C VAL A 324 21.19 18.14 -2.36
N ALA A 325 20.05 17.57 -2.73
CA ALA A 325 19.90 16.80 -3.96
C ALA A 325 19.03 17.50 -5.01
N ASN A 326 19.39 17.31 -6.28
CA ASN A 326 18.58 17.69 -7.46
C ASN A 326 18.27 19.20 -7.57
N THR A 327 19.16 20.04 -7.03
CA THR A 327 19.09 21.50 -7.16
C THR A 327 20.49 22.12 -7.10
N ASN A 328 20.61 23.33 -7.61
CA ASN A 328 21.81 24.15 -7.46
C ASN A 328 21.69 25.03 -6.21
N VAL A 329 22.75 25.04 -5.41
CA VAL A 329 22.95 26.06 -4.39
C VAL A 329 23.90 27.10 -4.99
N ALA A 330 23.63 28.38 -4.77
CA ALA A 330 24.52 29.45 -5.24
C ALA A 330 25.94 29.22 -4.72
N ASN A 331 26.98 29.58 -5.49
CA ASN A 331 28.38 29.28 -5.12
C ASN A 331 28.78 29.89 -3.76
N ASP A 332 28.32 31.10 -3.47
CA ASP A 332 28.43 31.74 -2.15
C ASP A 332 27.63 30.99 -1.08
N GLY A 333 26.47 30.44 -1.44
CA GLY A 333 25.66 29.57 -0.61
C GLY A 333 26.35 28.27 -0.18
N GLN A 334 27.14 27.62 -1.04
CA GLN A 334 27.87 26.40 -0.66
C GLN A 334 28.88 26.70 0.45
N VAL A 335 29.67 27.77 0.31
CA VAL A 335 30.65 28.20 1.32
C VAL A 335 29.95 28.51 2.66
N LEU A 336 28.77 29.13 2.62
CA LEU A 336 27.99 29.41 3.83
C LEU A 336 27.52 28.13 4.54
N LEU A 337 27.12 27.09 3.79
CA LEU A 337 26.70 25.81 4.37
C LEU A 337 27.90 25.07 4.97
N GLU A 338 29.03 25.01 4.24
CA GLU A 338 30.27 24.37 4.71
C GLU A 338 30.87 25.06 5.94
N ALA A 339 30.67 26.38 6.09
CA ALA A 339 31.08 27.11 7.29
C ALA A 339 30.18 26.83 8.51
N ALA A 340 28.92 26.47 8.28
CA ALA A 340 27.93 26.26 9.33
C ALA A 340 27.74 24.78 9.72
N LEU A 341 28.16 23.86 8.87
CA LEU A 341 27.93 22.42 9.01
C LEU A 341 29.23 21.65 8.75
N PRO A 342 29.50 20.56 9.49
CA PRO A 342 30.77 19.85 9.41
C PRO A 342 30.96 19.09 8.08
N ARG A 343 29.87 18.66 7.44
CA ARG A 343 29.87 17.86 6.21
C ARG A 343 28.67 18.22 5.34
N VAL A 344 28.93 18.70 4.13
CA VAL A 344 27.90 19.10 3.16
C VAL A 344 28.21 18.48 1.79
N THR A 345 27.22 17.83 1.21
CA THR A 345 27.28 17.26 -0.15
C THR A 345 26.17 17.89 -0.99
N ILE A 346 26.52 18.50 -2.12
CA ILE A 346 25.57 19.11 -3.06
C ILE A 346 25.69 18.38 -4.40
N GLY A 347 24.58 17.93 -4.98
CA GLY A 347 24.61 17.28 -6.28
C GLY A 347 23.41 16.40 -6.60
N VAL A 348 23.62 15.39 -7.45
CA VAL A 348 22.58 14.43 -7.82
C VAL A 348 22.53 13.32 -6.77
N CYS A 349 21.34 13.04 -6.26
CA CYS A 349 21.14 11.87 -5.41
C CYS A 349 20.53 10.72 -6.20
N LEU A 350 20.99 9.50 -5.91
CA LEU A 350 20.30 8.26 -6.25
C LEU A 350 19.03 8.19 -5.37
N GLU A 351 17.94 8.69 -5.94
CA GLU A 351 16.53 8.67 -5.56
C GLU A 351 16.18 8.27 -4.10
N PRO A 352 15.42 9.12 -3.34
CA PRO A 352 14.61 8.54 -2.27
C PRO A 352 13.70 7.48 -2.92
N LYS A 353 13.52 6.32 -2.27
CA LYS A 353 12.55 5.31 -2.71
C LYS A 353 11.14 5.91 -2.67
N ILE A 354 10.75 6.63 -3.72
CA ILE A 354 9.39 7.14 -3.91
C ILE A 354 8.48 5.91 -3.91
N LEU A 355 7.32 5.99 -3.26
CA LEU A 355 6.34 4.91 -3.34
C LEU A 355 5.98 4.75 -4.81
N PRO A 356 6.21 3.58 -5.43
CA PRO A 356 5.75 3.38 -6.79
C PRO A 356 4.23 3.59 -6.83
N HIS A 357 3.73 4.19 -7.90
CA HIS A 357 2.30 4.18 -8.19
C HIS A 357 1.87 2.70 -8.25
N ILE A 358 0.81 2.33 -7.54
CA ILE A 358 0.28 0.95 -7.61
C ILE A 358 -0.69 0.92 -8.78
N ASP A 359 -0.27 0.34 -9.89
CA ASP A 359 -1.19 -0.02 -10.96
C ASP A 359 -1.90 -1.33 -10.58
N VAL A 360 -3.16 -1.19 -10.16
CA VAL A 360 -4.00 -2.29 -9.65
C VAL A 360 -4.58 -3.16 -10.79
N TYR A 361 -4.29 -2.83 -12.05
CA TYR A 361 -4.86 -3.49 -13.24
C TYR A 361 -3.84 -4.32 -14.04
N ALA A 362 -2.65 -4.58 -13.49
CA ALA A 362 -1.59 -5.36 -14.14
C ALA A 362 -1.60 -6.85 -13.78
#